data_AF-A0A7S0KTH6-F1
#
_entry.id   AF-A0A7S0KTH6-F1
#
_cell.length_a   1.000
_cell.length_b   1.000
_cell.length_c   1.000
_cell.angle_alpha   90.00
_cell.angle_beta   90.00
_cell.angle_gamma   90.00
#
_symmetry.space_group_name_H-M   'P 1'
#
loop_
_entity.id
_entity.type
_entity.pdbx_description
1 polymer ?
#
loop_
_entity_poly.entity_id
_entity_poly.type
_entity_poly.pdbx_seq_one_letter_code
_entity_poly.pdbx_strand_id
1 'polypeptide(L)'
;AESHERPVMEAAADYFLMLNTVPTSQRHPSAGEPLFRRLAAACLRRAELPADFTSWEEADEDRDTFVRFREQILADLLDNCQAQMRSGYLAEVCGALGTAASWRRAEACVFATRVVASPLRRDILEPSSPGHGAAGPDAEAERSSAMLEQLLGTVGEAGRAAAAAGDAGFAAIAGSNAFGSHPVVVESTARMIGAYAPWLGGTQRGHARQETVIMYLLCALRVPAAFRHASHAFRSVCARCAKRLNDANTVTSLLDSVQKTLPAAPPKAAESSDGKKDDDDDRSAVIEGIARVIASMPDPTAAAEFAKRLAAPIAARAREHMNAANL
;
A
#
# COMPACT_ATOMS: atom_id res chain seq x y z
N ALA A 1 18.25 25.17 -5.54
CA ALA A 1 18.91 25.67 -4.29
C ALA A 1 18.41 24.94 -3.04
N GLU A 2 18.10 23.63 -3.13
CA GLU A 2 17.39 22.87 -2.08
C GLU A 2 18.28 21.86 -1.30
N SER A 3 19.60 21.82 -1.53
CA SER A 3 20.45 20.70 -1.07
C SER A 3 20.57 20.55 0.46
N HIS A 4 20.21 21.57 1.26
CA HIS A 4 20.44 21.57 2.71
C HIS A 4 19.22 21.25 3.57
N GLU A 5 18.05 20.98 2.98
CA GLU A 5 16.82 21.00 3.77
C GLU A 5 16.44 19.67 4.44
N ARG A 6 16.87 18.52 3.89
CA ARG A 6 16.67 17.20 4.54
C ARG A 6 17.60 16.98 5.74
N PRO A 7 18.92 17.31 5.67
CA PRO A 7 19.80 17.23 6.83
C PRO A 7 19.33 18.08 8.02
N VAL A 8 18.74 19.25 7.76
CA VAL A 8 18.15 20.10 8.82
C VAL A 8 16.96 19.41 9.49
N MET A 9 16.10 18.75 8.72
CA MET A 9 14.98 18.00 9.27
C MET A 9 15.44 16.77 10.05
N GLU A 10 16.46 16.06 9.57
CA GLU A 10 17.09 14.93 10.26
C GLU A 10 17.67 15.37 11.61
N ALA A 11 18.43 16.48 11.64
CA ALA A 11 18.97 17.04 12.87
C ALA A 11 17.88 17.52 13.85
N ALA A 12 16.74 17.99 13.33
CA ALA A 12 15.61 18.41 14.15
C ALA A 12 14.70 17.25 14.59
N ALA A 13 14.84 16.06 14.00
CA ALA A 13 13.94 14.95 14.25
C ALA A 13 13.96 14.54 15.73
N ASP A 14 15.17 14.40 16.30
CA ASP A 14 15.38 14.04 17.71
C ASP A 14 14.63 14.97 18.67
N TYR A 15 14.56 16.28 18.39
CA TYR A 15 13.80 17.21 19.21
C TYR A 15 12.31 16.84 19.27
N PHE A 16 11.70 16.52 18.13
CA PHE A 16 10.29 16.14 18.07
C PHE A 16 10.03 14.76 18.67
N LEU A 17 10.96 13.82 18.48
CA LEU A 17 10.90 12.50 19.12
C LEU A 17 10.98 12.65 20.66
N MET A 18 11.92 13.47 21.15
CA MET A 18 12.09 13.75 22.58
C MET A 18 10.92 14.55 23.18
N LEU A 19 10.29 15.44 22.42
CA LEU A 19 9.09 16.16 22.89
C LEU A 19 8.00 15.19 23.34
N ASN A 20 7.96 13.98 22.76
CA ASN A 20 7.01 12.94 23.15
C ASN A 20 7.29 12.29 24.51
N THR A 21 8.45 12.50 25.13
CA THR A 21 8.74 12.04 26.50
C THR A 21 8.13 12.96 27.55
N VAL A 22 7.69 14.16 27.18
CA VAL A 22 7.00 15.10 28.07
C VAL A 22 5.49 14.84 28.00
N PRO A 23 4.76 14.61 29.10
CA PRO A 23 3.31 14.42 29.06
C PRO A 23 2.59 15.61 28.40
N THR A 24 1.59 15.36 27.55
CA THR A 24 0.87 16.41 26.81
C THR A 24 0.29 17.49 27.72
N SER A 25 -0.14 17.13 28.93
CA SER A 25 -0.66 18.06 29.95
C SER A 25 0.39 19.05 30.49
N GLN A 26 1.68 18.75 30.34
CA GLN A 26 2.78 19.61 30.77
C GLN A 26 3.37 20.43 29.61
N ARG A 27 2.94 20.18 28.37
CA ARG A 27 3.41 20.92 27.19
C ARG A 27 2.67 22.24 27.09
N HIS A 28 3.36 23.25 26.56
CA HIS A 28 2.69 24.48 26.14
C HIS A 28 1.63 24.15 25.07
N PRO A 29 0.43 24.77 25.07
CA PRO A 29 -0.63 24.43 24.11
C PRO A 29 -0.21 24.52 22.63
N SER A 30 0.69 25.45 22.29
CA SER A 30 1.23 25.55 20.92
C SER A 30 2.14 24.41 20.52
N ALA A 31 2.65 23.61 21.47
CA ALA A 31 3.49 22.44 21.25
C ALA A 31 2.68 21.13 21.09
N GLY A 32 1.34 21.23 21.10
CA GLY A 32 0.42 20.16 20.73
C GLY A 32 0.10 20.17 19.23
N GLU A 33 -1.16 19.91 18.89
CA GLU A 33 -1.65 19.77 17.51
C GLU A 33 -1.17 20.86 16.53
N PRO A 34 -1.13 22.17 16.85
CA PRO A 34 -0.68 23.19 15.89
C PRO A 34 0.75 23.01 15.42
N LEU A 35 1.66 22.57 16.30
CA LEU A 35 3.05 22.27 15.95
C LEU A 35 3.13 21.05 15.03
N PHE A 36 2.43 19.98 15.39
CA PHE A 36 2.45 18.73 14.64
C PHE A 36 1.76 18.83 13.27
N ARG A 37 0.74 19.70 13.13
CA ARG A 37 0.16 20.05 11.82
C ARG A 37 1.20 20.69 10.90
N ARG A 38 1.96 21.65 11.42
CA ARG A 38 3.03 22.32 10.65
C ARG A 38 4.17 21.36 10.32
N LEU A 39 4.52 20.47 11.26
CA LEU A 39 5.52 19.43 11.06
C LEU A 39 5.07 18.44 9.97
N ALA A 40 3.83 17.94 10.01
CA ALA A 40 3.29 17.03 9.01
C ALA A 40 3.35 17.64 7.60
N ALA A 41 2.95 18.92 7.47
CA ALA A 41 3.06 19.64 6.21
C ALA A 41 4.52 19.77 5.71
N ALA A 42 5.48 19.98 6.62
CA ALA A 42 6.89 20.02 6.29
C ALA A 42 7.42 18.63 5.87
N CYS A 43 7.11 17.59 6.64
CA CYS A 43 7.48 16.19 6.34
C CYS A 43 6.93 15.77 4.98
N LEU A 44 5.67 16.11 4.65
CA LEU A 44 5.07 15.82 3.36
C LEU A 44 5.85 16.45 2.19
N ARG A 45 6.30 17.71 2.32
CA ARG A 45 7.14 18.35 1.29
C ARG A 45 8.49 17.66 1.16
N ARG A 46 9.06 17.15 2.26
CA ARG A 46 10.36 16.46 2.26
C ARG A 46 10.29 15.00 1.82
N ALA A 47 9.11 14.39 1.89
CA ALA A 47 8.83 13.06 1.39
C ALA A 47 8.72 13.01 -0.15
N GLU A 48 8.54 14.16 -0.81
CA GLU A 48 8.51 14.23 -2.27
C GLU A 48 9.86 13.83 -2.86
N LEU A 49 9.79 13.09 -3.96
CA LEU A 49 10.92 12.85 -4.84
C LEU A 49 11.40 14.17 -5.48
N PRO A 50 12.68 14.27 -5.87
CA PRO A 50 13.23 15.45 -6.55
C PRO A 50 12.36 15.94 -7.71
N ALA A 51 12.37 17.24 -7.98
CA ALA A 51 11.45 17.83 -8.96
C ALA A 51 11.68 17.34 -10.41
N ASP A 52 12.92 17.02 -10.71
CA ASP A 52 13.45 16.46 -11.94
C ASP A 52 13.61 14.94 -11.90
N PHE A 53 13.10 14.26 -10.86
CA PHE A 53 13.25 12.82 -10.71
C PHE A 53 12.59 12.07 -11.87
N THR A 54 13.43 11.35 -12.62
CA THR A 54 13.06 10.40 -13.68
C THR A 54 13.34 8.97 -13.24
N SER A 55 14.51 8.73 -12.66
CA SER A 55 15.03 7.45 -12.22
C SER A 55 16.09 7.63 -11.12
N TRP A 56 16.43 6.56 -10.40
CA TRP A 56 17.51 6.62 -9.40
C TRP A 56 18.89 6.65 -10.03
N GLU A 57 19.02 6.17 -11.26
CA GLU A 57 20.25 6.19 -12.05
C GLU A 57 20.64 7.59 -12.52
N GLU A 58 19.65 8.48 -12.71
CA GLU A 58 19.83 9.86 -13.16
C GLU A 58 19.73 10.89 -12.04
N ALA A 59 19.32 10.49 -10.83
CA ALA A 59 19.13 11.39 -9.71
C ALA A 59 20.47 11.84 -9.09
N ASP A 60 20.56 13.14 -8.75
CA ASP A 60 21.70 13.69 -8.00
C ASP A 60 21.81 13.12 -6.58
N GLU A 61 20.69 12.69 -6.01
CA GLU A 61 20.62 12.12 -4.66
C GLU A 61 20.71 10.60 -4.70
N ASP A 62 21.58 10.06 -3.83
CA ASP A 62 21.70 8.63 -3.63
C ASP A 62 20.38 8.01 -3.10
N ARG A 63 19.96 6.92 -3.76
CA ARG A 63 18.73 6.21 -3.43
C ARG A 63 18.70 5.74 -1.99
N ASP A 64 19.78 5.13 -1.51
CA ASP A 64 19.79 4.52 -0.18
C ASP A 64 19.71 5.60 0.91
N THR A 65 20.36 6.75 0.67
CA THR A 65 20.28 7.93 1.52
C THR A 65 18.85 8.48 1.58
N PHE A 66 18.20 8.69 0.43
CA PHE A 66 16.81 9.15 0.40
C PHE A 66 15.86 8.14 1.05
N VAL A 67 16.01 6.85 0.74
CA VAL A 67 15.19 5.77 1.31
C VAL A 67 15.37 5.71 2.81
N ARG A 68 16.60 5.82 3.34
CA ARG A 68 16.85 5.85 4.78
C ARG A 68 16.16 7.03 5.45
N PHE A 69 16.36 8.23 4.91
CA PHE A 69 15.72 9.44 5.42
C PHE A 69 14.18 9.30 5.41
N ARG A 70 13.62 8.80 4.31
CA ARG A 70 12.18 8.71 4.13
C ARG A 70 11.55 7.60 4.96
N GLU A 71 12.06 6.38 4.88
CA GLU A 71 11.46 5.20 5.52
C GLU A 71 11.78 5.07 7.02
N GLN A 72 12.79 5.79 7.53
CA GLN A 72 13.13 5.79 8.96
C GLN A 72 12.76 7.13 9.60
N ILE A 73 13.45 8.21 9.21
CA ILE A 73 13.32 9.51 9.88
C ILE A 73 11.93 10.12 9.66
N LEU A 74 11.48 10.25 8.41
CA LEU A 74 10.17 10.81 8.13
C LEU A 74 9.03 9.91 8.63
N ALA A 75 9.19 8.60 8.54
CA ALA A 75 8.19 7.66 9.03
C ALA A 75 7.92 7.85 10.54
N ASP A 76 8.98 7.97 11.35
CA ASP A 76 8.86 8.19 12.80
C ASP A 76 8.25 9.57 13.12
N LEU A 77 8.62 10.60 12.37
CA LEU A 77 8.02 11.93 12.54
C LEU A 77 6.54 11.95 12.15
N LEU A 78 6.15 11.27 11.08
CA LEU A 78 4.76 11.19 10.62
C LEU A 78 3.89 10.33 11.55
N ASP A 79 4.43 9.25 12.10
CA ASP A 79 3.78 8.48 13.18
C ASP A 79 3.48 9.38 14.38
N ASN A 80 4.47 10.16 14.82
CA ASN A 80 4.29 11.14 15.90
C ASN A 80 3.26 12.23 15.55
N CYS A 81 3.26 12.73 14.31
CA CYS A 81 2.21 13.63 13.85
C CYS A 81 0.82 12.99 13.95
N GLN A 82 0.66 11.74 13.54
CA GLN A 82 -0.62 11.03 13.66
C GLN A 82 -1.02 10.82 15.12
N ALA A 83 -0.10 10.48 16.01
CA ALA A 83 -0.41 10.29 17.43
C ALA A 83 -0.95 11.59 18.08
N GLN A 84 -0.44 12.75 17.64
CA GLN A 84 -0.80 14.06 18.19
C GLN A 84 -2.05 14.67 17.53
N MET A 85 -2.27 14.41 16.24
CA MET A 85 -3.38 14.99 15.47
C MET A 85 -4.58 14.04 15.29
N ARG A 86 -4.38 12.74 15.52
CA ARG A 86 -5.37 11.66 15.33
C ARG A 86 -6.02 11.74 13.94
N SER A 87 -7.35 11.71 13.82
CA SER A 87 -8.08 11.84 12.55
C SER A 87 -7.76 13.13 11.80
N GLY A 88 -7.35 14.19 12.51
CA GLY A 88 -6.86 15.43 11.90
C GLY A 88 -5.66 15.19 10.98
N TYR A 89 -4.80 14.20 11.27
CA TYR A 89 -3.70 13.82 10.38
C TYR A 89 -4.20 13.34 9.02
N LEU A 90 -5.16 12.40 9.01
CA LEU A 90 -5.73 11.88 7.78
C LEU A 90 -6.47 12.97 7.01
N ALA A 91 -7.18 13.86 7.68
CA ALA A 91 -7.83 15.00 7.03
C ALA A 91 -6.82 15.88 6.27
N GLU A 92 -5.68 16.18 6.89
CA GLU A 92 -4.62 16.99 6.28
C GLU A 92 -3.94 16.27 5.11
N VAL A 93 -3.60 14.99 5.26
CA VAL A 93 -2.96 14.20 4.19
C VAL A 93 -3.92 13.99 3.01
N CYS A 94 -5.19 13.66 3.28
CA CYS A 94 -6.21 13.51 2.23
C CYS A 94 -6.51 14.85 1.53
N GLY A 95 -6.55 15.97 2.27
CA GLY A 95 -6.69 17.30 1.68
C GLY A 95 -5.51 17.67 0.76
N ALA A 96 -4.28 17.34 1.20
CA ALA A 96 -3.08 17.53 0.37
C ALA A 96 -3.07 16.63 -0.87
N LEU A 97 -3.57 15.40 -0.77
CA LEU A 97 -3.71 14.48 -1.90
C LEU A 97 -4.74 14.97 -2.91
N GLY A 98 -5.90 15.45 -2.45
CA GLY A 98 -6.95 15.99 -3.32
C GLY A 98 -6.57 17.25 -4.08
N THR A 99 -5.51 17.94 -3.65
CA THR A 99 -4.98 19.16 -4.30
C THR A 99 -3.59 18.95 -4.91
N ALA A 100 -3.13 17.69 -5.01
CA ALA A 100 -1.80 17.37 -5.52
C ALA A 100 -1.69 17.78 -7.00
N ALA A 101 -0.80 18.74 -7.29
CA ALA A 101 -0.52 19.22 -8.64
C ALA A 101 0.54 18.39 -9.40
N SER A 102 1.18 17.42 -8.72
CA SER A 102 2.20 16.55 -9.30
C SER A 102 2.05 15.13 -8.78
N TRP A 103 2.49 14.16 -9.59
CA TRP A 103 2.52 12.77 -9.15
C TRP A 103 3.43 12.56 -7.95
N ARG A 104 4.51 13.35 -7.82
CA ARG A 104 5.44 13.33 -6.66
C ARG A 104 4.73 13.72 -5.37
N ARG A 105 3.87 14.74 -5.43
CA ARG A 105 3.04 15.15 -4.30
C ARG A 105 2.01 14.08 -3.95
N ALA A 106 1.35 13.50 -4.95
CA ALA A 106 0.41 12.41 -4.73
C ALA A 106 1.09 11.21 -4.07
N GLU A 107 2.26 10.82 -4.57
CA GLU A 107 3.09 9.73 -4.05
C GLU A 107 3.50 9.99 -2.59
N ALA A 108 3.98 11.19 -2.26
CA ALA A 108 4.32 11.57 -0.89
C ALA A 108 3.12 11.47 0.08
N CYS A 109 1.91 11.84 -0.37
CA CYS A 109 0.69 11.71 0.44
C CYS A 109 0.27 10.24 0.64
N VAL A 110 0.42 9.40 -0.40
CA VAL A 110 0.17 7.94 -0.30
C VAL A 110 1.17 7.30 0.66
N PHE A 111 2.45 7.68 0.57
CA PHE A 111 3.47 7.26 1.53
C PHE A 111 3.13 7.68 2.96
N ALA A 112 2.75 8.95 3.17
CA ALA A 112 2.43 9.45 4.51
C ALA A 112 1.16 8.78 5.09
N THR A 113 0.23 8.35 4.25
CA THR A 113 -0.89 7.52 4.70
C THR A 113 -0.43 6.10 5.05
N ARG A 114 0.48 5.50 4.26
CA ARG A 114 1.01 4.15 4.54
C ARG A 114 1.77 4.07 5.86
N VAL A 115 2.65 5.03 6.17
CA VAL A 115 3.53 4.94 7.35
C VAL A 115 2.73 4.87 8.65
N VAL A 116 1.54 5.48 8.68
CA VAL A 116 0.66 5.49 9.86
C VAL A 116 -0.32 4.32 9.90
N ALA A 117 -0.21 3.34 8.99
CA ALA A 117 -1.16 2.24 8.92
C ALA A 117 -1.18 1.37 10.18
N SER A 118 -0.01 1.09 10.77
CA SER A 118 0.12 0.29 11.99
C SER A 118 -0.51 0.97 13.23
N PRO A 119 -0.13 2.21 13.60
CA PRO A 119 -0.72 2.91 14.74
C PRO A 119 -2.23 3.16 14.53
N LEU A 120 -2.65 3.56 13.34
CA LEU A 120 -4.06 3.80 13.04
C LEU A 120 -4.90 2.51 13.14
N ARG A 121 -4.36 1.39 12.66
CA ARG A 121 -5.01 0.08 12.81
C ARG A 121 -5.19 -0.27 14.28
N ARG A 122 -4.16 -0.07 15.11
CA ARG A 122 -4.25 -0.31 16.56
C ARG A 122 -5.35 0.56 17.17
N ASP A 123 -5.38 1.85 16.84
CA ASP A 123 -6.41 2.77 17.33
C ASP A 123 -7.84 2.36 16.91
N ILE A 124 -8.02 1.80 15.71
CA ILE A 124 -9.33 1.40 15.18
C ILE A 124 -9.77 0.00 15.65
N LEU A 125 -8.86 -0.99 15.66
CA LEU A 125 -9.18 -2.38 15.98
C LEU A 125 -9.11 -2.69 17.47
N GLU A 126 -8.29 -1.94 18.21
CA GLU A 126 -8.06 -2.10 19.65
C GLU A 126 -8.32 -0.76 20.35
N PRO A 127 -9.56 -0.23 20.29
CA PRO A 127 -9.88 1.03 20.96
C PRO A 127 -9.55 0.90 22.44
N SER A 128 -8.66 1.78 22.93
CA SER A 128 -8.24 1.78 24.32
C SER A 128 -9.47 1.93 25.23
N SER A 129 -9.53 1.13 26.31
CA SER A 129 -10.61 1.20 27.30
C SER A 129 -10.87 2.64 27.78
N PRO A 130 -12.13 3.00 28.09
CA PRO A 130 -12.55 4.37 28.30
C PRO A 130 -11.85 4.99 29.52
N GLY A 131 -10.83 5.80 29.26
CA GLY A 131 -10.13 6.61 30.25
C GLY A 131 -9.90 8.02 29.71
N HIS A 132 -10.75 8.96 30.16
CA HIS A 132 -10.59 10.43 30.09
C HIS A 132 -10.65 11.10 28.70
N GLY A 133 -11.84 11.61 28.32
CA GLY A 133 -11.97 12.65 27.28
C GLY A 133 -13.38 12.81 26.73
N ALA A 134 -13.81 14.07 26.51
CA ALA A 134 -15.19 14.50 26.22
C ALA A 134 -15.76 14.13 24.83
N ALA A 135 -15.03 13.36 24.03
CA ALA A 135 -15.55 12.58 22.91
C ALA A 135 -15.01 11.17 23.11
N GLY A 136 -15.89 10.18 23.25
CA GLY A 136 -15.46 8.82 23.59
C GLY A 136 -14.44 8.28 22.57
N PRO A 137 -13.50 7.41 22.99
CA PRO A 137 -12.49 6.80 22.12
C PRO A 137 -13.08 6.20 20.83
N ASP A 138 -14.33 5.75 20.89
CA ASP A 138 -15.08 5.19 19.76
C ASP A 138 -15.36 6.21 18.65
N ALA A 139 -15.60 7.49 18.97
CA ALA A 139 -15.90 8.52 17.97
C ALA A 139 -14.67 8.90 17.14
N GLU A 140 -13.47 8.79 17.71
CA GLU A 140 -12.21 9.08 17.02
C GLU A 140 -11.80 7.94 16.10
N ALA A 141 -11.91 6.71 16.58
CA ALA A 141 -11.72 5.50 15.78
C ALA A 141 -12.70 5.47 14.59
N GLU A 142 -13.97 5.82 14.83
CA GLU A 142 -14.99 5.85 13.78
C GLU A 142 -14.72 6.94 12.74
N ARG A 143 -14.27 8.14 13.14
CA ARG A 143 -13.87 9.20 12.20
C ARG A 143 -12.68 8.77 11.34
N SER A 144 -11.65 8.21 11.97
CA SER A 144 -10.47 7.69 11.28
C SER A 144 -10.83 6.58 10.30
N SER A 145 -11.70 5.65 10.71
CA SER A 145 -12.17 4.58 9.85
C SER A 145 -13.03 5.08 8.69
N ALA A 146 -13.75 6.20 8.83
CA ALA A 146 -14.58 6.79 7.76
C ALA A 146 -13.68 7.39 6.69
N MET A 147 -12.65 8.14 7.11
CA MET A 147 -11.69 8.75 6.21
C MET A 147 -10.91 7.69 5.42
N LEU A 148 -10.50 6.60 6.09
CA LEU A 148 -9.83 5.48 5.42
C LEU A 148 -10.76 4.77 4.42
N GLU A 149 -12.03 4.59 4.78
CA GLU A 149 -13.03 4.04 3.86
C GLU A 149 -13.19 4.92 2.61
N GLN A 150 -13.31 6.24 2.77
CA GLN A 150 -13.41 7.19 1.67
C GLN A 150 -12.16 7.14 0.78
N LEU A 151 -10.97 7.17 1.38
CA LEU A 151 -9.69 7.09 0.67
C LEU A 151 -9.61 5.80 -0.17
N LEU A 152 -9.87 4.64 0.44
CA LEU A 152 -9.85 3.37 -0.29
C LEU A 152 -10.99 3.25 -1.31
N GLY A 153 -12.09 3.97 -1.11
CA GLY A 153 -13.13 4.17 -2.12
C GLY A 153 -12.59 4.85 -3.38
N THR A 154 -11.83 5.94 -3.22
CA THR A 154 -11.20 6.67 -4.35
C THR A 154 -10.10 5.86 -5.04
N VAL A 155 -9.35 5.04 -4.29
CA VAL A 155 -8.44 4.03 -4.86
C VAL A 155 -9.23 3.02 -5.71
N GLY A 156 -10.36 2.55 -5.20
CA GLY A 156 -11.26 1.65 -5.89
C GLY A 156 -11.81 2.21 -7.21
N GLU A 157 -12.13 3.51 -7.23
CA GLU A 157 -12.53 4.23 -8.45
C GLU A 157 -11.43 4.25 -9.50
N ALA A 158 -10.18 4.51 -9.09
CA ALA A 158 -9.02 4.45 -9.97
C ALA A 158 -8.85 3.03 -10.56
N GLY A 159 -9.02 2.00 -9.74
CA GLY A 159 -8.95 0.60 -10.17
C GLY A 159 -10.03 0.25 -11.20
N ARG A 160 -11.27 0.68 -10.97
CA ARG A 160 -12.37 0.49 -11.94
C ARG A 160 -12.11 1.23 -13.25
N ALA A 161 -11.63 2.46 -13.19
CA ALA A 161 -11.33 3.24 -14.39
C ALA A 161 -10.18 2.62 -15.20
N ALA A 162 -9.12 2.15 -14.53
CA ALA A 162 -8.02 1.42 -15.16
C ALA A 162 -8.48 0.09 -15.77
N ALA A 163 -9.33 -0.67 -15.08
CA ALA A 163 -9.89 -1.91 -15.62
C ALA A 163 -10.76 -1.67 -16.86
N ALA A 164 -11.59 -0.61 -16.84
CA ALA A 164 -12.42 -0.23 -17.98
C ALA A 164 -11.60 0.22 -19.20
N ALA A 165 -10.38 0.74 -18.98
CA ALA A 165 -9.45 1.13 -20.04
C ALA A 165 -8.76 -0.07 -20.73
N GLY A 166 -8.99 -1.30 -20.29
CA GLY A 166 -8.42 -2.50 -20.90
C GLY A 166 -6.90 -2.47 -20.86
N ASP A 167 -6.26 -2.57 -22.02
CA ASP A 167 -4.79 -2.64 -22.10
C ASP A 167 -4.05 -1.35 -21.76
N ALA A 168 -4.71 -0.20 -21.89
CA ALA A 168 -4.12 1.07 -21.50
C ALA A 168 -4.02 1.21 -19.96
N GLY A 169 -4.86 0.51 -19.20
CA GLY A 169 -4.78 0.43 -17.73
C GLY A 169 -4.66 1.81 -17.06
N PHE A 170 -3.69 1.94 -16.14
CA PHE A 170 -3.43 3.21 -15.45
C PHE A 170 -2.92 4.33 -16.36
N ALA A 171 -2.28 4.02 -17.49
CA ALA A 171 -1.80 5.04 -18.41
C ALA A 171 -2.95 5.88 -19.00
N ALA A 172 -4.14 5.28 -19.16
CA ALA A 172 -5.33 5.98 -19.63
C ALA A 172 -5.89 7.02 -18.63
N ILE A 173 -5.57 6.88 -17.34
CA ILE A 173 -6.12 7.74 -16.27
C ILE A 173 -5.06 8.62 -15.59
N ALA A 174 -3.84 8.65 -16.13
CA ALA A 174 -2.71 9.31 -15.49
C ALA A 174 -2.93 10.82 -15.25
N GLY A 175 -3.72 11.47 -16.10
CA GLY A 175 -4.07 12.90 -15.96
C GLY A 175 -5.33 13.19 -15.13
N SER A 176 -6.11 12.17 -14.76
CA SER A 176 -7.45 12.35 -14.17
C SER A 176 -7.60 11.78 -12.76
N ASN A 177 -6.65 10.97 -12.31
CA ASN A 177 -6.71 10.36 -10.98
C ASN A 177 -5.33 10.29 -10.33
N ALA A 178 -5.22 10.76 -9.08
CA ALA A 178 -3.97 10.77 -8.33
C ALA A 178 -3.35 9.36 -8.18
N PHE A 179 -4.16 8.35 -7.87
CA PHE A 179 -3.68 6.97 -7.63
C PHE A 179 -3.25 6.24 -8.91
N GLY A 180 -3.64 6.73 -10.08
CA GLY A 180 -3.20 6.23 -11.38
C GLY A 180 -2.20 7.14 -12.08
N SER A 181 -1.79 8.25 -11.44
CA SER A 181 -1.08 9.35 -12.10
C SER A 181 0.32 9.00 -12.60
N HIS A 182 0.97 8.02 -11.97
CA HIS A 182 2.33 7.62 -12.30
C HIS A 182 2.62 6.20 -11.77
N PRO A 183 3.48 5.39 -12.43
CA PRO A 183 3.84 4.05 -11.96
C PRO A 183 4.33 3.98 -10.51
N VAL A 184 5.12 4.97 -10.08
CA VAL A 184 5.60 5.05 -8.67
C VAL A 184 4.44 5.31 -7.70
N VAL A 185 3.41 6.05 -8.10
CA VAL A 185 2.20 6.23 -7.27
C VAL A 185 1.44 4.92 -7.17
N VAL A 186 1.34 4.15 -8.27
CA VAL A 186 0.69 2.83 -8.28
C VAL A 186 1.41 1.87 -7.34
N GLU A 187 2.74 1.85 -7.38
CA GLU A 187 3.59 1.10 -6.47
C GLU A 187 3.35 1.49 -4.99
N SER A 188 3.46 2.78 -4.67
CA SER A 188 3.22 3.28 -3.31
C SER A 188 1.80 3.00 -2.83
N THR A 189 0.81 3.05 -3.72
CA THR A 189 -0.60 2.73 -3.40
C THR A 189 -0.77 1.25 -3.11
N ALA A 190 -0.10 0.36 -3.87
CA ALA A 190 -0.09 -1.07 -3.56
C ALA A 190 0.51 -1.34 -2.16
N ARG A 191 1.63 -0.69 -1.82
CA ARG A 191 2.23 -0.78 -0.47
C ARG A 191 1.27 -0.28 0.61
N MET A 192 0.55 0.82 0.37
CA MET A 192 -0.48 1.35 1.28
C MET A 192 -1.62 0.34 1.48
N ILE A 193 -2.19 -0.22 0.40
CA ILE A 193 -3.27 -1.22 0.48
C ILE A 193 -2.80 -2.44 1.29
N GLY A 194 -1.59 -2.93 1.02
CA GLY A 194 -1.00 -4.05 1.76
C GLY A 194 -0.89 -3.77 3.26
N ALA A 195 -0.48 -2.57 3.65
CA ALA A 195 -0.39 -2.16 5.05
C ALA A 195 -1.76 -2.12 5.75
N TYR A 196 -2.83 -1.80 5.02
CA TYR A 196 -4.21 -1.77 5.52
C TYR A 196 -4.99 -3.09 5.36
N ALA A 197 -4.37 -4.15 4.82
CA ALA A 197 -5.03 -5.46 4.66
C ALA A 197 -5.68 -6.01 5.96
N PRO A 198 -5.07 -5.85 7.17
CA PRO A 198 -5.74 -6.25 8.41
C PRO A 198 -7.01 -5.45 8.72
N TRP A 199 -7.04 -4.13 8.45
CA TRP A 199 -8.25 -3.31 8.63
C TRP A 199 -9.34 -3.71 7.62
N LEU A 200 -8.94 -3.98 6.37
CA LEU A 200 -9.82 -4.47 5.31
C LEU A 200 -10.50 -5.80 5.70
N GLY A 201 -9.80 -6.70 6.38
CA GLY A 201 -10.36 -7.97 6.87
C GLY A 201 -11.06 -7.87 8.23
N GLY A 202 -10.75 -6.86 9.04
CA GLY A 202 -11.14 -6.77 10.45
C GLY A 202 -12.36 -5.88 10.74
N THR A 203 -12.79 -5.02 9.82
CA THR A 203 -13.88 -4.05 10.06
C THR A 203 -14.98 -4.12 9.01
N GLN A 204 -16.22 -3.75 9.36
CA GLN A 204 -17.34 -3.70 8.41
C GLN A 204 -17.09 -2.72 7.25
N ARG A 205 -16.51 -1.55 7.54
CA ARG A 205 -16.13 -0.57 6.52
C ARG A 205 -15.02 -1.07 5.61
N GLY A 206 -14.04 -1.79 6.19
CA GLY A 206 -13.01 -2.48 5.43
C GLY A 206 -13.61 -3.54 4.50
N HIS A 207 -14.59 -4.31 4.98
CA HIS A 207 -15.30 -5.31 4.18
C HIS A 207 -15.94 -4.70 2.93
N ALA A 208 -16.55 -3.52 3.05
CA ALA A 208 -17.20 -2.83 1.94
C ALA A 208 -16.23 -2.39 0.80
N ARG A 209 -14.92 -2.37 1.05
CA ARG A 209 -13.92 -1.90 0.06
C ARG A 209 -13.08 -3.01 -0.56
N GLN A 210 -13.18 -4.25 -0.07
CA GLN A 210 -12.33 -5.38 -0.48
C GLN A 210 -12.31 -5.60 -2.00
N GLU A 211 -13.47 -5.70 -2.63
CA GLU A 211 -13.58 -5.93 -4.07
C GLU A 211 -12.91 -4.81 -4.87
N THR A 212 -13.14 -3.56 -4.46
CA THR A 212 -12.62 -2.40 -5.19
C THR A 212 -11.11 -2.24 -5.05
N VAL A 213 -10.53 -2.58 -3.90
CA VAL A 213 -9.06 -2.56 -3.74
C VAL A 213 -8.40 -3.75 -4.43
N ILE A 214 -9.06 -4.91 -4.48
CA ILE A 214 -8.59 -6.06 -5.27
C ILE A 214 -8.56 -5.71 -6.75
N MET A 215 -9.61 -5.05 -7.27
CA MET A 215 -9.63 -4.57 -8.66
C MET A 215 -8.45 -3.65 -8.97
N TYR A 216 -8.14 -2.70 -8.07
CA TYR A 216 -6.96 -1.85 -8.20
C TYR A 216 -5.67 -2.66 -8.25
N LEU A 217 -5.50 -3.62 -7.32
CA LEU A 217 -4.30 -4.46 -7.25
C LEU A 217 -4.14 -5.35 -8.49
N LEU A 218 -5.22 -5.91 -9.02
CA LEU A 218 -5.20 -6.69 -10.26
C LEU A 218 -4.73 -5.85 -11.45
N CYS A 219 -5.13 -4.57 -11.52
CA CYS A 219 -4.60 -3.64 -12.51
C CYS A 219 -3.11 -3.31 -12.25
N ALA A 220 -2.73 -3.15 -10.98
CA ALA A 220 -1.36 -2.82 -10.58
C ALA A 220 -0.35 -3.94 -10.88
N LEU A 221 -0.79 -5.21 -10.91
CA LEU A 221 0.05 -6.33 -11.35
C LEU A 221 0.57 -6.19 -12.78
N ARG A 222 -0.06 -5.35 -13.61
CA ARG A 222 0.36 -5.07 -14.99
C ARG A 222 1.40 -3.95 -15.08
N VAL A 223 1.67 -3.24 -13.99
CA VAL A 223 2.63 -2.13 -13.95
C VAL A 223 3.97 -2.69 -13.44
N PRO A 224 5.04 -2.72 -14.25
CA PRO A 224 6.30 -3.35 -13.87
C PRO A 224 6.87 -2.83 -12.55
N ALA A 225 6.88 -1.51 -12.35
CA ALA A 225 7.36 -0.88 -11.11
C ALA A 225 6.55 -1.29 -9.87
N ALA A 226 5.25 -1.56 -10.02
CA ALA A 226 4.37 -1.91 -8.91
C ALA A 226 4.27 -3.42 -8.67
N PHE A 227 4.73 -4.28 -9.60
CA PHE A 227 4.42 -5.70 -9.63
C PHE A 227 4.73 -6.43 -8.31
N ARG A 228 5.93 -6.24 -7.78
CA ARG A 228 6.37 -6.81 -6.50
C ARG A 228 5.43 -6.45 -5.35
N HIS A 229 5.20 -5.15 -5.18
CA HIS A 229 4.39 -4.64 -4.08
C HIS A 229 2.91 -4.95 -4.24
N ALA A 230 2.39 -4.93 -5.47
CA ALA A 230 1.03 -5.34 -5.80
C ALA A 230 0.82 -6.83 -5.51
N SER A 231 1.79 -7.70 -5.82
CA SER A 231 1.72 -9.13 -5.55
C SER A 231 1.64 -9.43 -4.05
N HIS A 232 2.50 -8.81 -3.24
CA HIS A 232 2.45 -8.97 -1.78
C HIS A 232 1.21 -8.34 -1.14
N ALA A 233 0.75 -7.19 -1.63
CA ALA A 233 -0.47 -6.55 -1.17
C ALA A 233 -1.70 -7.40 -1.50
N PHE A 234 -1.78 -7.93 -2.72
CA PHE A 234 -2.83 -8.85 -3.16
C PHE A 234 -2.88 -10.10 -2.27
N ARG A 235 -1.73 -10.74 -2.04
CA ARG A 235 -1.62 -11.86 -1.09
C ARG A 235 -2.18 -11.49 0.28
N SER A 236 -1.77 -10.35 0.81
CA SER A 236 -2.14 -9.90 2.16
C SER A 236 -3.64 -9.63 2.27
N VAL A 237 -4.24 -8.98 1.26
CA VAL A 237 -5.69 -8.73 1.19
C VAL A 237 -6.43 -10.06 1.07
N CYS A 238 -6.06 -10.94 0.14
CA CYS A 238 -6.67 -12.26 0.00
C CYS A 238 -6.61 -13.07 1.30
N ALA A 239 -5.46 -13.08 2.00
CA ALA A 239 -5.30 -13.81 3.25
C ALA A 239 -6.20 -13.26 4.38
N ARG A 240 -6.33 -11.94 4.49
CA ARG A 240 -7.12 -11.29 5.56
C ARG A 240 -8.62 -11.27 5.24
N CYS A 241 -8.98 -11.32 3.97
CA CYS A 241 -10.35 -11.25 3.48
C CYS A 241 -10.90 -12.61 3.00
N ALA A 242 -10.14 -13.70 3.11
CA ALA A 242 -10.44 -15.01 2.54
C ALA A 242 -11.89 -15.47 2.76
N LYS A 243 -12.36 -15.41 4.02
CA LYS A 243 -13.73 -15.83 4.41
C LYS A 243 -14.86 -15.09 3.68
N ARG A 244 -14.61 -13.92 3.11
CA ARG A 244 -15.58 -13.13 2.35
C ARG A 244 -15.41 -13.23 0.85
N LEU A 245 -14.30 -13.78 0.39
CA LEU A 245 -13.96 -13.95 -1.03
C LEU A 245 -14.15 -15.39 -1.50
N ASN A 246 -14.67 -16.27 -0.63
CA ASN A 246 -14.64 -17.73 -0.79
C ASN A 246 -15.86 -18.32 -1.51
N ASP A 247 -16.70 -17.48 -2.15
CA ASP A 247 -17.75 -17.98 -3.02
C ASP A 247 -17.19 -18.34 -4.40
N ALA A 248 -17.84 -19.28 -5.09
CA ALA A 248 -17.35 -19.83 -6.34
C ALA A 248 -17.26 -18.79 -7.48
N ASN A 249 -18.15 -17.78 -7.50
CA ASN A 249 -18.16 -16.75 -8.55
C ASN A 249 -16.98 -15.79 -8.36
N THR A 250 -16.72 -15.39 -7.11
CA THR A 250 -15.55 -14.56 -6.77
C THR A 250 -14.26 -15.29 -7.07
N VAL A 251 -14.10 -16.55 -6.64
CA VAL A 251 -12.89 -17.34 -6.92
C VAL A 251 -12.67 -17.54 -8.41
N THR A 252 -13.73 -17.81 -9.18
CA THR A 252 -13.67 -17.92 -10.65
C THR A 252 -13.16 -16.61 -11.27
N SER A 253 -13.76 -15.48 -10.87
CA SER A 253 -13.41 -14.16 -11.39
C SER A 253 -11.98 -13.75 -11.04
N LEU A 254 -11.51 -14.10 -9.83
CA LEU A 254 -10.13 -13.90 -9.39
C LEU A 254 -9.16 -14.71 -10.25
N LEU A 255 -9.42 -16.00 -10.46
CA LEU A 255 -8.59 -16.86 -11.29
C LEU A 255 -8.52 -16.35 -12.74
N ASP A 256 -9.66 -15.99 -13.33
CA ASP A 256 -9.72 -15.43 -14.69
C ASP A 256 -8.93 -14.13 -14.80
N SER A 257 -9.06 -13.25 -13.81
CA SER A 257 -8.38 -11.96 -13.80
C SER A 257 -6.87 -12.15 -13.66
N VAL A 258 -6.43 -12.98 -12.72
CA VAL A 258 -5.00 -13.24 -12.49
C VAL A 258 -4.35 -13.93 -13.68
N GLN A 259 -5.05 -14.85 -14.34
CA GLN A 259 -4.55 -15.49 -15.57
C GLN A 259 -4.34 -14.47 -16.71
N LYS A 260 -5.13 -13.40 -16.75
CA LYS A 260 -5.01 -12.33 -17.75
C LYS A 260 -3.97 -11.26 -17.39
N THR A 261 -3.75 -11.00 -16.09
CA THR A 261 -2.93 -9.87 -15.64
C THR A 261 -1.52 -10.23 -15.24
N LEU A 262 -1.25 -11.50 -14.89
CA LEU A 262 0.10 -11.90 -14.49
C LEU A 262 1.08 -11.81 -15.67
N PRO A 263 2.23 -11.14 -15.50
CA PRO A 263 3.27 -11.11 -16.53
C PRO A 263 3.81 -12.52 -16.77
N ALA A 264 4.20 -12.83 -18.01
CA ALA A 264 4.87 -14.08 -18.35
C ALA A 264 6.15 -14.26 -17.51
N ALA A 265 6.47 -15.49 -17.13
CA ALA A 265 7.69 -15.79 -16.38
C ALA A 265 8.92 -15.24 -17.12
N PRO A 266 9.87 -14.57 -16.44
CA PRO A 266 11.08 -14.12 -17.10
C PRO A 266 11.78 -15.34 -17.73
N PRO A 267 12.35 -15.21 -18.94
CA PRO A 267 13.18 -16.26 -19.50
C PRO A 267 14.29 -16.56 -18.48
N LYS A 268 14.64 -17.84 -18.30
CA LYS A 268 15.78 -18.22 -17.45
C LYS A 268 17.03 -17.52 -18.00
N ALA A 269 17.40 -16.39 -17.40
CA ALA A 269 18.69 -15.80 -17.65
C ALA A 269 19.73 -16.83 -17.21
N ALA A 270 20.69 -17.12 -18.08
CA ALA A 270 21.86 -17.89 -17.72
C ALA A 270 22.42 -17.32 -16.41
N GLU A 271 22.54 -18.18 -15.41
CA GLU A 271 23.14 -17.97 -14.09
C GLU A 271 23.87 -16.62 -13.99
N SER A 272 23.19 -15.60 -13.46
CA SER A 272 23.90 -14.39 -13.06
C SER A 272 24.89 -14.80 -11.97
N SER A 273 26.17 -14.69 -12.26
CA SER A 273 27.31 -15.09 -11.43
C SER A 273 27.43 -14.34 -10.09
N ASP A 274 26.51 -13.43 -9.80
CA ASP A 274 26.40 -12.79 -8.50
C ASP A 274 25.46 -13.63 -7.64
N GLY A 275 26.00 -14.34 -6.65
CA GLY A 275 25.30 -15.21 -5.70
C GLY A 275 24.25 -14.52 -4.80
N LYS A 276 23.48 -13.57 -5.32
CA LYS A 276 22.21 -13.13 -4.75
C LYS A 276 21.22 -14.27 -4.97
N LYS A 277 20.96 -14.99 -3.88
CA LYS A 277 19.85 -15.95 -3.71
C LYS A 277 18.63 -15.51 -4.51
N ASP A 278 18.08 -16.43 -5.31
CA ASP A 278 16.77 -16.38 -5.97
C ASP A 278 15.87 -15.31 -5.37
N ASP A 279 15.64 -14.22 -6.11
CA ASP A 279 14.47 -13.38 -5.85
C ASP A 279 13.26 -14.28 -6.02
N ASP A 280 12.59 -14.65 -4.92
CA ASP A 280 11.33 -15.39 -4.93
C ASP A 280 10.42 -14.77 -6.00
N ASP A 281 10.03 -15.57 -7.00
CA ASP A 281 9.13 -15.11 -8.07
C ASP A 281 7.88 -14.50 -7.41
N ASP A 282 7.71 -13.18 -7.52
CA ASP A 282 6.59 -12.44 -6.89
C ASP A 282 5.22 -12.99 -7.31
N ARG A 283 5.14 -13.71 -8.44
CA ARG A 283 3.94 -14.47 -8.84
C ARG A 283 3.51 -15.46 -7.77
N SER A 284 4.44 -16.08 -7.06
CA SER A 284 4.16 -17.02 -5.97
C SER A 284 3.30 -16.37 -4.88
N ALA A 285 3.47 -15.08 -4.59
CA ALA A 285 2.64 -14.37 -3.63
C ALA A 285 1.19 -14.24 -4.13
N VAL A 286 0.99 -13.99 -5.42
CA VAL A 286 -0.36 -13.95 -6.03
C VAL A 286 -1.03 -15.33 -5.95
N ILE A 287 -0.31 -16.39 -6.31
CA ILE A 287 -0.80 -17.77 -6.24
C ILE A 287 -1.13 -18.15 -4.79
N GLU A 288 -0.26 -17.81 -3.83
CA GLU A 288 -0.49 -18.04 -2.40
C GLU A 288 -1.76 -17.30 -1.91
N GLY A 289 -1.97 -16.07 -2.36
CA GLY A 289 -3.18 -15.29 -2.07
C GLY A 289 -4.45 -16.03 -2.48
N ILE A 290 -4.52 -16.47 -3.74
CA ILE A 290 -5.69 -17.22 -4.26
C ILE A 290 -5.85 -18.55 -3.54
N ALA A 291 -4.74 -19.28 -3.31
CA ALA A 291 -4.77 -20.55 -2.59
C ALA A 291 -5.37 -20.41 -1.18
N ARG A 292 -5.08 -19.31 -0.47
CA ARG A 292 -5.69 -19.01 0.84
C ARG A 292 -7.20 -18.75 0.75
N VAL A 293 -7.67 -18.12 -0.32
CA VAL A 293 -9.12 -17.93 -0.56
C VAL A 293 -9.78 -19.28 -0.84
N ILE A 294 -9.22 -20.09 -1.74
CA ILE A 294 -9.69 -21.44 -2.07
C ILE A 294 -9.74 -22.33 -0.82
N ALA A 295 -8.69 -22.29 0.01
CA ALA A 295 -8.63 -23.07 1.25
C ALA A 295 -9.68 -22.65 2.29
N SER A 296 -10.25 -21.45 2.16
CA SER A 296 -11.31 -20.97 3.05
C SER A 296 -12.73 -21.27 2.54
N MET A 297 -12.87 -21.93 1.38
CA MET A 297 -14.17 -22.29 0.82
C MET A 297 -14.89 -23.32 1.69
N PRO A 298 -16.23 -23.20 1.85
CA PRO A 298 -17.00 -24.12 2.67
C PRO A 298 -17.19 -25.50 2.02
N ASP A 299 -17.19 -25.59 0.69
CA ASP A 299 -17.29 -26.85 -0.06
C ASP A 299 -15.90 -27.36 -0.48
N PRO A 300 -15.41 -28.46 0.13
CA PRO A 300 -14.10 -29.05 -0.21
C PRO A 300 -14.01 -29.56 -1.65
N THR A 301 -15.14 -29.97 -2.25
CA THR A 301 -15.16 -30.50 -3.62
C THR A 301 -14.92 -29.37 -4.62
N ALA A 302 -15.67 -28.26 -4.49
CA ALA A 302 -15.42 -27.05 -5.26
C ALA A 302 -14.00 -26.51 -5.03
N ALA A 303 -13.53 -26.49 -3.77
CA ALA A 303 -12.17 -26.06 -3.45
C ALA A 303 -11.10 -26.89 -4.18
N ALA A 304 -11.27 -28.22 -4.23
CA ALA A 304 -10.37 -29.12 -4.95
C ALA A 304 -10.35 -28.84 -6.46
N GLU A 305 -11.50 -28.57 -7.08
CA GLU A 305 -11.57 -28.20 -8.50
C GLU A 305 -10.87 -26.87 -8.79
N PHE A 306 -11.07 -25.85 -7.95
CA PHE A 306 -10.33 -24.59 -8.10
C PHE A 306 -8.83 -24.75 -7.84
N ALA A 307 -8.42 -25.59 -6.90
CA ALA A 307 -7.02 -25.90 -6.66
C ALA A 307 -6.36 -26.57 -7.88
N LYS A 308 -7.04 -27.52 -8.53
CA LYS A 308 -6.59 -28.11 -9.80
C LYS A 308 -6.43 -27.04 -10.87
N ARG A 309 -7.40 -26.14 -11.00
CA ARG A 309 -7.36 -25.05 -11.98
C ARG A 309 -6.21 -24.07 -11.71
N LEU A 310 -5.93 -23.75 -10.45
CA LEU A 310 -4.82 -22.90 -10.04
C LEU A 310 -3.46 -23.56 -10.34
N ALA A 311 -3.34 -24.87 -10.12
CA ALA A 311 -2.10 -25.63 -10.35
C ALA A 311 -1.84 -26.00 -11.82
N ALA A 312 -2.88 -26.06 -12.65
CA ALA A 312 -2.78 -26.53 -14.05
C ALA A 312 -1.70 -25.81 -14.89
N PRO A 313 -1.57 -24.47 -14.86
CA PRO A 313 -0.52 -23.77 -15.61
C PRO A 313 0.90 -24.09 -15.11
N ILE A 314 1.06 -24.41 -13.82
CA ILE A 314 2.35 -24.79 -13.24
C ILE A 314 2.72 -26.21 -13.70
N ALA A 315 1.77 -27.14 -13.63
CA ALA A 315 1.96 -28.52 -14.09
C ALA A 315 2.25 -28.60 -15.61
N ALA A 316 1.62 -27.75 -16.42
CA ALA A 316 1.88 -27.66 -17.86
C ALA A 316 3.33 -27.23 -18.14
N ARG A 317 3.79 -26.14 -17.50
CA ARG A 317 5.18 -25.66 -17.62
C ARG A 317 6.21 -26.68 -17.15
N ALA A 318 5.95 -27.38 -16.05
CA ALA A 318 6.83 -28.43 -15.57
C ALA A 318 6.97 -29.57 -16.60
N ARG A 319 5.87 -29.96 -17.25
CA ARG A 319 5.86 -30.98 -18.31
C ARG A 319 6.64 -30.52 -19.55
N GLU A 320 6.49 -29.26 -19.96
CA GLU A 320 7.25 -28.68 -21.08
C GLU A 320 8.75 -28.70 -20.79
N HIS A 321 9.18 -28.34 -19.58
CA HIS A 321 10.59 -28.41 -19.17
C HIS A 321 11.13 -29.84 -19.14
N MET A 322 10.36 -30.81 -18.63
CA MET A 322 10.75 -32.22 -18.64
C MET A 322 10.93 -32.75 -20.07
N ASN A 323 10.04 -32.38 -20.99
CA ASN A 323 10.13 -32.78 -22.39
C ASN A 323 11.35 -32.15 -23.09
N ALA A 324 11.68 -30.91 -22.77
CA ALA A 324 12.85 -30.23 -23.32
C ALA A 324 14.18 -30.78 -22.79
N ALA A 325 14.21 -31.36 -21.57
CA ALA A 325 15.41 -31.93 -20.96
C ALA A 325 15.69 -33.39 -21.38
N ASN A 326 14.70 -34.08 -21.95
CA ASN A 326 14.83 -35.47 -22.45
C ASN A 326 15.21 -35.55 -23.94
N LEU A 327 15.56 -34.42 -24.56
CA LEU A 327 16.10 -34.27 -25.92
C LEU A 327 17.57 -33.85 -25.84
#